data_AF-A0A930SF88-F1
#
_entry.id   AF-A0A930SF88-F1
#
_cell.length_a   1.000
_cell.length_b   1.000
_cell.length_c   1.000
_cell.angle_alpha   90.00
_cell.angle_beta   90.00
_cell.angle_gamma   90.00
#
_symmetry.space_group_name_H-M   'P 1'
#
loop_
_entity.id
_entity.type
_entity.pdbx_description
1 polymer ?
#
loop_
_entity_poly.entity_id
_entity_poly.type
_entity_poly.pdbx_seq_one_letter_code
_entity_poly.pdbx_strand_id
1 'polypeptide(L)'
;PTSGLCSEISGRFKELKDYSKALEWINIALETRKTVPDGSTFLWAGIIYYELGDMETAYKYFDLTYNELRYTPFSMEDKKYWQFYKQRKEELNPKKKNKK
;
A
#
# COMPACT_ATOMS: atom_id res chain seq x y z
N PRO A 1 19.82 4.77 -1.75
CA PRO A 1 18.86 5.05 -0.68
C PRO A 1 17.41 4.91 -1.19
N THR A 2 16.71 3.88 -0.72
CA THR A 2 15.30 3.60 -1.04
C THR A 2 14.35 4.75 -0.67
N SER A 3 14.74 5.61 0.27
CA SER A 3 14.02 6.83 0.63
C SER A 3 13.78 7.78 -0.56
N GLY A 4 14.72 7.87 -1.50
CA GLY A 4 14.54 8.69 -2.70
C GLY A 4 13.43 8.17 -3.61
N LEU A 5 13.31 6.85 -3.76
CA LEU A 5 12.28 6.22 -4.58
C LEU A 5 10.88 6.41 -3.98
N CYS A 6 10.75 6.25 -2.66
CA CYS A 6 9.48 6.51 -1.98
C CYS A 6 9.02 7.96 -2.12
N SER A 7 9.95 8.93 -2.02
CA SER A 7 9.64 10.34 -2.26
C SER A 7 9.16 10.58 -3.69
N GLU A 8 9.85 10.02 -4.69
CA GLU A 8 9.45 10.13 -6.10
C GLU A 8 8.07 9.51 -6.37
N ILE A 9 7.80 8.31 -5.84
CA ILE A 9 6.48 7.66 -5.94
C ILE A 9 5.41 8.56 -5.33
N SER A 10 5.65 9.07 -4.11
CA SER A 10 4.69 9.89 -3.39
C SER A 10 4.37 11.21 -4.09
N GLY A 11 5.40 11.90 -4.62
CA GLY A 11 5.22 13.17 -5.32
C GLY A 11 4.49 12.98 -6.65
N ARG A 12 4.89 12.00 -7.46
CA ARG A 12 4.22 11.66 -8.73
C ARG A 12 2.75 11.31 -8.52
N PHE A 13 2.45 10.55 -7.47
CA PHE A 13 1.08 10.19 -7.13
C PHE A 13 0.27 11.37 -6.57
N LYS A 14 0.76 12.06 -5.54
CA LYS A 14 0.01 13.12 -4.84
C LYS A 14 -0.10 14.40 -5.65
N GLU A 15 0.98 14.82 -6.32
CA GLU A 15 1.04 16.12 -7.01
C GLU A 15 0.62 16.00 -8.47
N LEU A 16 1.02 14.93 -9.15
CA LEU A 16 0.84 14.78 -10.60
C LEU A 16 -0.27 13.79 -10.98
N LYS A 17 -0.78 12.99 -10.02
CA LYS A 17 -1.74 11.90 -10.26
C LYS A 17 -1.32 10.97 -11.41
N ASP A 18 -0.01 10.81 -11.59
CA ASP A 18 0.57 9.96 -12.63
C ASP A 18 0.76 8.54 -12.09
N TYR A 19 -0.34 7.79 -12.09
CA TYR A 19 -0.38 6.43 -11.55
C TYR A 19 0.53 5.47 -12.33
N SER A 20 0.65 5.63 -13.65
CA SER A 20 1.48 4.78 -14.50
C SER A 20 2.96 4.89 -14.12
N LYS A 21 3.47 6.11 -13.98
CA LYS A 21 4.86 6.34 -13.59
C LYS A 21 5.12 5.96 -12.14
N ALA A 22 4.16 6.19 -11.25
CA ALA A 22 4.26 5.76 -9.86
C ALA A 22 4.37 4.22 -9.73
N LEU A 23 3.62 3.47 -10.55
CA LEU A 23 3.72 2.01 -10.62
C LEU A 23 5.06 1.52 -11.20
N GLU A 24 5.60 2.20 -12.21
CA GLU A 24 6.94 1.90 -12.74
C GLU A 24 8.01 2.01 -11.65
N TRP A 25 7.99 3.10 -10.88
CA TRP A 25 8.90 3.28 -9.75
C TRP A 25 8.72 2.26 -8.64
N ILE A 26 7.48 1.85 -8.36
CA ILE A 26 7.20 0.75 -7.42
C ILE A 26 7.86 -0.53 -7.89
N ASN A 27 7.71 -0.91 -9.17
CA ASN A 27 8.32 -2.12 -9.69
C ASN A 27 9.84 -2.08 -9.56
N ILE A 28 10.47 -0.96 -9.93
CA ILE A 28 11.91 -0.74 -9.77
C ILE A 28 12.31 -0.85 -8.28
N ALA A 29 11.55 -0.24 -7.37
CA ALA A 29 11.83 -0.29 -5.94
C ALA A 29 11.71 -1.70 -5.36
N LEU A 30 10.77 -2.50 -5.88
CA LEU A 30 10.61 -3.91 -5.49
C LEU A 30 11.73 -4.80 -6.04
N GLU A 31 12.14 -4.62 -7.30
CA GLU A 31 13.24 -5.37 -7.92
C GLU A 31 14.60 -5.05 -7.29
N THR A 32 14.80 -3.81 -6.86
CA THR A 32 16.07 -3.34 -6.26
C THR A 32 16.20 -3.63 -4.76
N ARG A 33 15.17 -4.24 -4.15
CA ARG A 33 15.13 -4.56 -2.72
C ARG A 33 16.17 -5.63 -2.36
N LYS A 34 17.38 -5.19 -1.98
CA LYS A 34 18.47 -6.11 -1.59
C LYS A 34 18.58 -6.41 -0.10
N THR A 35 18.20 -5.48 0.80
CA THR A 35 18.59 -5.62 2.23
C THR A 35 17.64 -5.03 3.27
N VAL A 36 16.74 -4.10 2.93
CA VAL A 36 15.87 -3.44 3.93
C VAL A 36 14.39 -3.69 3.61
N PRO A 37 13.59 -4.14 4.60
CA PRO A 37 12.14 -4.16 4.49
C PRO A 37 11.61 -2.73 4.34
N ASP A 38 11.50 -2.23 3.11
CA ASP A 38 10.80 -0.98 2.85
C ASP A 38 9.30 -1.25 2.64
N GLY A 39 8.59 -1.52 3.73
CA GLY A 39 7.13 -1.66 3.68
C GLY A 39 6.43 -0.36 3.25
N SER A 40 7.14 0.76 3.17
CA SER A 40 6.63 2.01 2.59
C SER A 40 6.35 1.86 1.09
N THR A 41 7.16 1.10 0.35
CA THR A 41 6.90 0.79 -1.07
C THR A 41 5.60 0.02 -1.25
N PHE A 42 5.33 -0.96 -0.38
CA PHE A 42 4.06 -1.69 -0.40
C PHE A 42 2.88 -0.79 -0.03
N LEU A 43 3.06 0.13 0.92
CA LEU A 43 2.01 1.09 1.28
C LEU A 43 1.62 1.94 0.06
N TRP A 44 2.61 2.50 -0.63
CA TRP A 44 2.39 3.31 -1.82
C TRP A 44 1.70 2.53 -2.93
N ALA A 45 2.09 1.27 -3.16
CA ALA A 45 1.40 0.40 -4.10
C ALA A 45 -0.08 0.22 -3.72
N GLY A 46 -0.36 -0.10 -2.46
CA GLY A 46 -1.72 -0.23 -1.96
C GLY A 46 -2.55 1.04 -2.16
N ILE A 47 -1.96 2.21 -1.89
CA ILE A 47 -2.58 3.52 -2.09
C ILE A 47 -2.90 3.77 -3.56
N ILE A 48 -1.96 3.51 -4.47
CA ILE A 48 -2.16 3.71 -5.91
C ILE A 48 -3.28 2.82 -6.44
N TYR A 49 -3.27 1.53 -6.13
CA TYR A 49 -4.33 0.62 -6.55
C TYR A 49 -5.69 0.99 -5.94
N TYR A 50 -5.71 1.50 -4.70
CA TYR A 50 -6.94 1.99 -4.07
C TYR A 50 -7.55 3.16 -4.84
N GLU A 51 -6.75 4.16 -5.21
CA GLU A 51 -7.24 5.30 -6.00
C GLU A 51 -7.62 4.90 -7.43
N LEU A 52 -6.97 3.88 -8.00
CA LEU A 52 -7.32 3.30 -9.31
C LEU A 52 -8.61 2.46 -9.28
N GLY A 53 -9.15 2.17 -8.09
CA GLY A 53 -10.36 1.36 -7.93
C GLY A 53 -10.12 -0.14 -7.82
N ASP A 54 -8.87 -0.61 -7.93
CA ASP A 54 -8.52 -2.03 -7.76
C ASP A 54 -8.37 -2.36 -6.26
N MET A 55 -9.53 -2.56 -5.63
CA MET A 55 -9.62 -2.82 -4.19
C MET A 55 -9.00 -4.16 -3.79
N GLU A 56 -8.98 -5.16 -4.68
CA GLU A 56 -8.37 -6.45 -4.37
C GLU A 56 -6.86 -6.35 -4.29
N THR A 57 -6.24 -5.72 -5.29
CA THR A 57 -4.79 -5.52 -5.32
C THR A 57 -4.35 -4.54 -4.23
N ALA A 58 -5.12 -3.48 -4.00
CA ALA A 58 -4.89 -2.54 -2.90
C ALA A 58 -4.81 -3.26 -1.55
N TYR A 59 -5.78 -4.14 -1.27
CA TYR A 59 -5.79 -4.92 -0.03
C TYR A 59 -4.57 -5.84 0.10
N LYS A 60 -4.16 -6.53 -0.98
CA LYS A 60 -2.97 -7.41 -0.95
C LYS A 60 -1.72 -6.63 -0.53
N TYR A 61 -1.49 -5.45 -1.10
CA TYR A 61 -0.34 -4.62 -0.75
C TYR A 61 -0.45 -4.01 0.65
N PHE A 62 -1.64 -3.61 1.10
CA PHE A 62 -1.85 -3.19 2.48
C PHE A 62 -1.60 -4.33 3.48
N ASP A 63 -1.97 -5.57 3.16
CA ASP A 63 -1.69 -6.71 4.03
C ASP A 63 -0.18 -6.99 4.11
N LEU A 64 0.54 -6.93 2.99
CA LEU A 64 2.01 -7.02 2.98
C LEU A 64 2.65 -5.92 3.83
N THR A 65 2.20 -4.68 3.66
CA THR A 65 2.64 -3.53 4.46
C THR A 65 2.45 -3.79 5.96
N TYR A 66 1.26 -4.27 6.35
CA TYR A 66 0.94 -4.54 7.74
C TYR A 66 1.71 -5.74 8.30
N ASN A 67 1.96 -6.77 7.49
CA ASN A 67 2.72 -7.94 7.93
C ASN A 67 4.19 -7.60 8.22
N GLU A 68 4.78 -6.67 7.46
CA GLU A 68 6.17 -6.26 7.67
C GLU A 68 6.33 -5.14 8.70
N LEU A 69 5.55 -4.06 8.58
CA LEU A 69 5.74 -2.82 9.34
C LEU A 69 4.58 -2.47 10.28
N ARG A 70 3.57 -3.36 10.38
CA ARG A 70 2.38 -3.15 11.20
C ARG A 70 1.66 -1.85 10.82
N TYR A 71 1.13 -1.13 11.80
CA TYR A 71 0.34 0.07 11.61
C TYR A 71 1.19 1.32 11.28
N THR A 72 2.50 1.30 11.55
CA THR A 72 3.38 2.48 11.45
C THR A 72 3.32 3.20 10.09
N PRO A 73 3.31 2.51 8.93
CA PRO A 73 3.22 3.19 7.64
C PRO A 73 1.86 3.85 7.43
N PHE A 74 0.78 3.22 7.90
CA PHE A 74 -0.57 3.75 7.75
C PHE A 74 -0.81 5.02 8.58
N SER A 75 -0.10 5.21 9.70
CA SER A 75 -0.27 6.42 10.51
C SER A 75 0.36 7.67 9.89
N MET A 76 1.21 7.50 8.88
CA MET A 76 1.82 8.60 8.13
C MET A 76 0.96 9.07 6.95
N GLU A 77 -0.12 8.35 6.63
CA GLU A 77 -0.98 8.59 5.47
C GLU A 77 -2.44 8.84 5.86
N ASP A 78 -3.29 9.08 4.86
CA ASP A 78 -4.71 9.31 5.10
C ASP A 78 -5.36 8.09 5.79
N LYS A 79 -6.15 8.36 6.83
CA LYS A 79 -6.84 7.35 7.64
C LYS A 79 -7.76 6.47 6.78
N LYS A 80 -8.24 6.94 5.62
CA LYS A 80 -9.09 6.15 4.72
C LYS A 80 -8.47 4.82 4.32
N TYR A 81 -7.14 4.77 4.11
CA TYR A 81 -6.44 3.54 3.72
C TYR A 81 -6.44 2.51 4.85
N TRP A 82 -6.20 2.96 6.09
CA TRP A 82 -6.27 2.11 7.26
C TRP A 82 -7.69 1.58 7.52
N GLN A 83 -8.70 2.44 7.38
CA GLN A 83 -10.10 2.04 7.56
C GLN A 83 -10.50 1.00 6.52
N PHE A 84 -10.14 1.22 5.26
CA PHE A 84 -10.34 0.26 4.18
C PHE A 84 -9.68 -1.10 4.50
N TYR A 85 -8.40 -1.10 4.85
CA TYR A 85 -7.68 -2.34 5.16
C TYR A 85 -8.34 -3.12 6.32
N LYS A 86 -8.67 -2.45 7.42
CA LYS A 86 -9.36 -3.08 8.56
C LYS A 86 -10.70 -3.68 8.15
N GLN A 87 -11.54 -2.89 7.47
CA GLN A 87 -12.86 -3.34 7.04
C GLN A 87 -12.72 -4.58 6.15
N ARG A 88 -11.84 -4.54 5.16
CA ARG A 88 -11.64 -5.65 4.22
C ARG A 88 -11.10 -6.90 4.92
N LYS A 89 -10.16 -6.73 5.86
CA LYS A 89 -9.64 -7.83 6.68
C LYS A 89 -10.73 -8.48 7.53
N GLU A 90 -11.65 -7.69 8.07
CA GLU A 90 -12.79 -8.20 8.83
C GLU A 90 -13.80 -8.95 7.96
N GLU A 91 -14.11 -8.45 6.76
CA GLU A 91 -14.98 -9.11 5.77
C GLU A 91 -14.42 -10.47 5.33
N LEU A 92 -13.10 -10.55 5.19
CA LEU A 92 -12.41 -11.78 4.81
C LEU A 92 -12.23 -12.75 5.98
N ASN A 93 -12.46 -12.32 7.23
CA ASN A 93 -12.33 -13.18 8.40
C ASN A 93 -13.46 -14.23 8.44
N PRO A 94 -13.14 -15.53 8.31
CA PRO A 94 -14.14 -16.60 8.23
C PRO A 94 -15.01 -16.69 9.50
N LYS A 95 -14.51 -16.25 10.66
CA LYS A 95 -15.27 -16.26 11.92
C LYS A 95 -16.47 -15.29 11.95
N LYS A 96 -16.48 -14.27 11.10
CA LYS A 96 -17.62 -13.33 10.99
C LYS A 96 -18.64 -13.73 9.90
N LYS A 97 -18.28 -14.61 8.96
CA LYS A 97 -19.20 -15.08 7.89
C LYS A 97 -20.36 -15.95 8.42
N ASN A 98 -20.21 -16.56 9.60
CA ASN A 98 -21.22 -17.45 10.19
C ASN A 98 -22.23 -16.75 11.13
N LYS A 99 -22.38 -15.42 11.05
CA LYS A 99 -23.35 -14.65 11.86
C LYS A 99 -24.62 -14.25 11.08
N LYS A 100 -24.95 -14.93 9.99
CA LYS A 100 -26.24 -14.78 9.30
C LYS A 100 -27.11 -16.00 9.54
#